data_AF-A0A800MEP2-F1
#
_entry.id   AF-A0A800MEP2-F1
#
_cell.length_a   1.000
_cell.length_b   1.000
_cell.length_c   1.000
_cell.angle_alpha   90.00
_cell.angle_beta   90.00
_cell.angle_gamma   90.00
#
_symmetry.space_group_name_H-M   'P 1'
#
loop_
_entity.id
_entity.type
_entity.pdbx_description
1 polymer ?
#
loop_
_entity_poly.entity_id
_entity_poly.type
_entity_poly.pdbx_seq_one_letter_code
_entity_poly.pdbx_strand_id
1 'polypeptide(L)'
;MAPKPLDQASEASLELASCLQDAFPDARLVDEGLQAGPFDADYLLVDGDGRLILVLVENPDGAQIALRSLDLISALPQLSNWLPRLLDDPVLDLHQAPEIVVVSTGGDAALCERLAAMNGDLRLFVLCEARTRKASGTWLAEVALGRAGNPELGLAATADLDTASEERLTFLTERLMRIDDEVQVEERGGQIRWRVRGALLARARSDQGQLVGWAGNSNEIDLSNDAGVELFLESCVERVVNLLEEHSGDEPALKQFEIVPRDPGMTLSQEELDAFRVP
;
A
#
# COMPACT_ATOMS: atom_id res chain seq x y z
N MET A 1 -23.93 28.71 1.75
CA MET A 1 -24.12 28.00 0.48
C MET A 1 -23.45 26.65 0.64
N ALA A 2 -24.21 25.56 0.65
CA ALA A 2 -23.61 24.23 0.60
C ALA A 2 -23.03 24.01 -0.81
N PRO A 3 -21.80 23.48 -0.94
CA PRO A 3 -21.23 23.16 -2.25
C PRO A 3 -22.12 22.15 -2.99
N LYS A 4 -22.18 22.24 -4.32
CA LYS A 4 -22.98 21.34 -5.14
C LYS A 4 -22.35 19.94 -5.13
N PRO A 5 -23.15 18.86 -5.19
CA PRO A 5 -22.64 17.47 -5.15
C PRO A 5 -21.66 17.10 -6.29
N LEU A 6 -21.66 17.85 -7.40
CA LEU A 6 -20.69 17.69 -8.50
C LEU A 6 -19.30 18.23 -8.16
N ASP A 7 -19.21 19.28 -7.33
CA ASP A 7 -17.92 19.83 -6.89
C ASP A 7 -17.27 18.91 -5.85
N GLN A 8 -18.08 18.25 -5.00
CA GLN A 8 -17.60 17.32 -3.96
C GLN A 8 -17.07 15.99 -4.52
N ALA A 9 -17.67 15.46 -5.58
CA ALA A 9 -17.20 14.23 -6.22
C ALA A 9 -15.85 14.44 -6.92
N SER A 10 -15.64 15.63 -7.49
CA SER A 10 -14.37 16.01 -8.12
C SER A 10 -13.26 16.26 -7.09
N GLU A 11 -13.58 16.86 -5.94
CA GLU A 11 -12.63 17.08 -4.84
C GLU A 11 -12.19 15.76 -4.20
N ALA A 12 -13.11 14.84 -3.90
CA ALA A 12 -12.79 13.53 -3.32
C ALA A 12 -11.91 12.66 -4.25
N SER A 13 -12.12 12.77 -5.56
CA SER A 13 -11.29 12.06 -6.56
C SER A 13 -9.86 12.62 -6.61
N LEU A 14 -9.70 13.95 -6.53
CA LEU A 14 -8.39 14.61 -6.51
C LEU A 14 -7.62 14.32 -5.22
N GLU A 15 -8.30 14.33 -4.07
CA GLU A 15 -7.70 13.99 -2.79
C GLU A 15 -7.22 12.54 -2.77
N LEU A 16 -8.01 11.60 -3.29
CA LEU A 16 -7.61 10.21 -3.37
C LEU A 16 -6.43 9.99 -4.32
N ALA A 17 -6.42 10.63 -5.49
CA ALA A 17 -5.29 10.57 -6.41
C ALA A 17 -4.00 11.09 -5.76
N SER A 18 -4.07 12.16 -4.97
CA SER A 18 -2.94 12.65 -4.18
C SER A 18 -2.47 11.61 -3.16
N CYS A 19 -3.40 10.99 -2.42
CA CYS A 19 -3.05 9.97 -1.43
C CYS A 19 -2.44 8.71 -2.08
N LEU A 20 -2.92 8.33 -3.26
CA LEU A 20 -2.34 7.24 -4.06
C LEU A 20 -0.93 7.59 -4.51
N GLN A 21 -0.68 8.82 -4.94
CA GLN A 21 0.67 9.27 -5.27
C GLN A 21 1.59 9.21 -4.04
N ASP A 22 1.12 9.59 -2.85
CA ASP A 22 1.92 9.50 -1.63
C ASP A 22 2.18 8.04 -1.21
N ALA A 23 1.22 7.14 -1.42
CA ALA A 23 1.37 5.70 -1.15
C ALA A 23 2.26 4.99 -2.18
N PHE A 24 2.27 5.48 -3.42
CA PHE A 24 3.00 4.96 -4.56
C PHE A 24 3.74 6.07 -5.30
N PRO A 25 4.84 6.62 -4.75
CA PRO A 25 5.41 7.86 -5.26
C PRO A 25 6.13 7.73 -6.60
N ASP A 26 6.55 6.52 -6.98
CA ASP A 26 7.08 6.23 -8.32
C ASP A 26 5.99 5.82 -9.31
N ALA A 27 4.76 5.66 -8.83
CA ALA A 27 3.67 5.27 -9.69
C ALA A 27 3.14 6.46 -10.46
N ARG A 28 2.87 6.19 -11.73
CA ARG A 28 2.23 7.10 -12.65
C ARG A 28 0.81 6.64 -12.86
N LEU A 29 -0.15 7.54 -12.67
CA LEU A 29 -1.54 7.31 -13.07
C LEU A 29 -1.61 7.19 -14.60
N VAL A 30 -2.21 6.11 -15.07
CA VAL A 30 -2.36 5.78 -16.49
C VAL A 30 -3.79 5.96 -16.97
N ASP A 31 -4.77 5.51 -16.16
CA ASP A 31 -6.19 5.62 -16.49
C ASP A 31 -7.06 5.80 -15.23
N GLU A 32 -8.19 6.48 -15.38
CA GLU A 32 -9.23 6.67 -14.36
C GLU A 32 -10.52 6.00 -14.84
N GLY A 33 -11.00 4.98 -14.12
CA GLY A 33 -12.20 4.24 -14.46
C GLY A 33 -12.02 3.25 -15.62
N LEU A 34 -11.03 2.36 -15.50
CA LEU A 34 -10.78 1.29 -16.47
C LEU A 34 -12.00 0.35 -16.54
N GLN A 35 -12.62 0.27 -17.71
CA GLN A 35 -13.68 -0.70 -18.02
C GLN A 35 -13.37 -1.45 -19.32
N ALA A 36 -12.69 -2.58 -19.20
CA ALA A 36 -12.13 -3.27 -20.36
C ALA A 36 -12.20 -4.80 -20.22
N GLY A 37 -13.20 -5.39 -20.87
CA GLY A 37 -13.42 -6.83 -20.80
C GLY A 37 -13.70 -7.25 -19.34
N PRO A 38 -12.92 -8.19 -18.77
CA PRO A 38 -13.08 -8.59 -17.36
C PRO A 38 -12.37 -7.65 -16.37
N PHE A 39 -11.67 -6.62 -16.85
CA PHE A 39 -10.96 -5.66 -16.01
C PHE A 39 -11.85 -4.45 -15.72
N ASP A 40 -12.22 -4.29 -14.46
CA ASP A 40 -12.94 -3.14 -13.93
C ASP A 40 -12.16 -2.60 -12.74
N ALA A 41 -11.53 -1.44 -12.90
CA ALA A 41 -10.73 -0.80 -11.86
C ALA A 41 -10.99 0.71 -11.83
N ASP A 42 -11.00 1.29 -10.63
CA ASP A 42 -11.27 2.71 -10.45
C ASP A 42 -10.06 3.57 -10.82
N TYR A 43 -8.84 3.07 -10.56
CA TYR A 43 -7.61 3.67 -11.08
C TYR A 43 -6.65 2.60 -11.60
N LEU A 44 -5.86 3.00 -12.58
CA LEU A 44 -4.79 2.18 -13.16
C LEU A 44 -3.48 2.94 -13.02
N LEU A 45 -2.52 2.38 -12.29
CA LEU A 45 -1.18 2.96 -12.15
C LEU A 45 -0.12 1.99 -12.69
N VAL A 46 1.03 2.55 -13.07
CA VAL A 46 2.25 1.79 -13.36
C VAL A 46 3.34 2.33 -12.44
N ASP A 47 3.94 1.46 -11.63
CA ASP A 47 5.04 1.87 -10.74
C ASP A 47 6.37 2.10 -11.47
N GLY A 48 7.37 2.61 -10.74
CA GLY A 48 8.68 2.91 -11.29
C GLY A 48 9.47 1.70 -11.78
N ASP A 49 9.03 0.48 -11.43
CA ASP A 49 9.62 -0.77 -11.85
C ASP A 49 8.83 -1.41 -13.02
N GLY A 50 7.79 -0.72 -13.51
CA GLY A 50 6.98 -1.15 -14.64
C GLY A 50 5.81 -2.05 -14.26
N ARG A 51 5.52 -2.22 -12.97
CA ARG A 51 4.44 -3.07 -12.47
C ARG A 51 3.09 -2.39 -12.61
N LEU A 52 2.09 -3.14 -13.07
CA LEU A 52 0.71 -2.64 -13.11
C LEU A 52 0.07 -2.71 -11.71
N ILE A 53 -0.55 -1.61 -11.28
CA ILE A 53 -1.32 -1.49 -10.05
C ILE A 53 -2.77 -1.17 -10.41
N LEU A 54 -3.70 -2.05 -10.02
CA LEU A 54 -5.14 -1.92 -10.23
C LEU A 54 -5.78 -1.48 -8.92
N VAL A 55 -6.34 -0.27 -8.86
CA VAL A 55 -6.95 0.27 -7.66
C VAL A 55 -8.46 0.12 -7.72
N LEU A 56 -9.03 -0.45 -6.67
CA LEU A 56 -10.45 -0.55 -6.40
C LEU A 56 -10.79 0.31 -5.18
N VAL A 57 -11.72 1.24 -5.34
CA VAL A 57 -12.21 2.08 -4.26
C VAL A 57 -13.52 1.49 -3.74
N GLU A 58 -13.54 1.22 -2.45
CA GLU A 58 -14.74 0.76 -1.78
C GLU A 58 -15.83 1.84 -1.82
N ASN A 59 -17.01 1.43 -2.25
CA ASN A 59 -18.23 2.23 -2.22
C ASN A 59 -19.31 1.35 -1.57
N PRO A 60 -20.08 1.85 -0.59
CA PRO A 60 -20.16 1.47 0.84
C PRO A 60 -20.43 -0.01 1.20
N ASP A 61 -20.36 -0.93 0.25
CA ASP A 61 -20.60 -2.36 0.42
C ASP A 61 -19.29 -3.15 0.26
N GLY A 62 -18.67 -3.48 1.39
CA GLY A 62 -17.47 -4.30 1.47
C GLY A 62 -17.62 -5.70 0.84
N ALA A 63 -18.84 -6.22 0.65
CA ALA A 63 -19.04 -7.47 -0.07
C ALA A 63 -18.84 -7.29 -1.58
N GLN A 64 -19.30 -6.18 -2.15
CA GLN A 64 -19.12 -5.87 -3.57
C GLN A 64 -17.65 -5.64 -3.92
N ILE A 65 -16.90 -4.92 -3.09
CA ILE A 65 -15.48 -4.68 -3.36
C ILE A 65 -14.66 -5.97 -3.28
N ALA A 66 -15.02 -6.89 -2.37
CA ALA A 66 -14.40 -8.21 -2.30
C ALA A 66 -14.70 -9.05 -3.56
N LEU A 67 -15.92 -8.98 -4.09
CA LEU A 67 -16.28 -9.65 -5.35
C LEU A 67 -15.52 -9.06 -6.54
N ARG A 68 -15.47 -7.72 -6.68
CA ARG A 68 -14.68 -7.05 -7.73
C ARG A 68 -13.19 -7.43 -7.65
N SER A 69 -12.65 -7.52 -6.43
CA SER A 69 -11.27 -7.98 -6.21
C SER A 69 -11.07 -9.41 -6.70
N LEU A 70 -11.99 -10.32 -6.37
CA LEU A 70 -11.94 -11.71 -6.83
C LEU A 70 -12.07 -11.84 -8.36
N ASP A 71 -12.95 -11.05 -8.97
CA ASP A 71 -13.13 -11.00 -10.41
C ASP A 71 -11.85 -10.54 -11.12
N LEU A 72 -11.21 -9.47 -10.61
CA LEU A 72 -9.93 -8.98 -11.11
C LEU A 72 -8.84 -10.05 -10.97
N ILE A 73 -8.68 -10.67 -9.79
CA ILE A 73 -7.72 -11.76 -9.56
C ILE A 73 -7.90 -12.89 -10.59
N SER A 74 -9.15 -13.29 -10.81
CA SER A 74 -9.51 -14.35 -11.74
C SER A 74 -9.23 -13.97 -13.20
N ALA A 75 -9.23 -12.67 -13.50
CA ALA A 75 -8.92 -12.12 -14.82
C ALA A 75 -7.42 -11.92 -15.07
N LEU A 76 -6.58 -11.77 -14.02
CA LEU A 76 -5.14 -11.51 -14.15
C LEU A 76 -4.39 -12.46 -15.10
N PRO A 77 -4.67 -13.78 -15.16
CA PRO A 77 -3.99 -14.67 -16.11
C PRO A 77 -4.22 -14.31 -17.58
N GLN A 78 -5.29 -13.56 -17.89
CA GLN A 78 -5.62 -13.10 -19.24
C GLN A 78 -5.07 -11.71 -19.53
N LEU A 79 -4.51 -11.02 -18.54
CA LEU A 79 -4.12 -9.62 -18.62
C LEU A 79 -3.11 -9.36 -19.73
N SER A 80 -2.14 -10.25 -19.95
CA SER A 80 -1.15 -10.13 -21.04
C SER A 80 -1.77 -10.09 -22.45
N ASN A 81 -2.95 -10.67 -22.65
CA ASN A 81 -3.67 -10.62 -23.93
C ASN A 81 -4.45 -9.31 -24.11
N TRP A 82 -4.78 -8.64 -23.01
CA TRP A 82 -5.56 -7.41 -22.99
C TRP A 82 -4.67 -6.17 -22.90
N LEU A 83 -3.59 -6.21 -22.12
CA LEU A 83 -2.68 -5.09 -21.87
C LEU A 83 -2.23 -4.35 -23.14
N PRO A 84 -1.73 -5.01 -24.21
CA PRO A 84 -1.34 -4.32 -25.45
C PRO A 84 -2.50 -3.63 -26.18
N ARG A 85 -3.75 -3.98 -25.85
CA ARG A 85 -4.96 -3.33 -26.38
C ARG A 85 -5.45 -2.20 -25.47
N LEU A 86 -5.05 -2.23 -24.20
CA LEU A 86 -5.47 -1.28 -23.17
C LEU A 86 -4.46 -0.13 -23.05
N LEU A 87 -3.17 -0.44 -23.13
CA LEU A 87 -2.08 0.48 -22.87
C LEU A 87 -0.97 0.32 -23.90
N ASP A 88 -0.53 1.45 -24.47
CA ASP A 88 0.73 1.56 -25.21
C ASP A 88 1.73 2.31 -24.32
N ASP A 89 2.14 1.67 -23.23
CA ASP A 89 3.07 2.22 -22.24
C ASP A 89 4.44 1.54 -22.36
N PRO A 90 5.51 2.27 -22.70
CA PRO A 90 6.85 1.70 -22.87
C PRO A 90 7.53 1.27 -21.57
N VAL A 91 7.05 1.71 -20.41
CA VAL A 91 7.64 1.38 -19.09
C VAL A 91 7.02 0.11 -18.49
N LEU A 92 5.87 -0.32 -19.00
CA LEU A 92 5.14 -1.48 -18.50
C LEU A 92 5.92 -2.79 -18.71
N ASP A 93 6.20 -3.50 -17.63
CA ASP A 93 6.79 -4.83 -17.64
C ASP A 93 5.71 -5.91 -17.52
N LEU A 94 5.44 -6.58 -18.64
CA LEU A 94 4.42 -7.64 -18.73
C LEU A 94 4.80 -8.93 -17.98
N HIS A 95 6.06 -9.06 -17.55
CA HIS A 95 6.52 -10.22 -16.81
C HIS A 95 6.27 -10.10 -15.30
N GLN A 96 6.01 -8.88 -14.81
CA GLN A 96 5.69 -8.67 -13.41
C GLN A 96 4.23 -8.96 -13.13
N ALA A 97 3.99 -9.68 -12.02
CA ALA A 97 2.63 -9.95 -11.58
C ALA A 97 1.96 -8.63 -11.16
N PRO A 98 0.76 -8.30 -11.66
CA PRO A 98 0.06 -7.06 -11.32
C PRO A 98 -0.38 -7.06 -9.84
N GLU A 99 -0.52 -5.86 -9.27
CA GLU A 99 -0.91 -5.64 -7.88
C GLU A 99 -2.37 -5.15 -7.77
N ILE A 100 -3.12 -5.90 -6.95
CA ILE A 100 -4.42 -5.64 -6.31
C ILE A 100 -4.47 -4.53 -5.25
N VAL A 101 -4.87 -3.28 -5.48
CA VAL A 101 -4.98 -2.30 -4.39
C VAL A 101 -6.44 -2.01 -4.08
N VAL A 102 -6.89 -2.32 -2.86
CA VAL A 102 -8.22 -1.94 -2.37
C VAL A 102 -8.08 -0.74 -1.45
N VAL A 103 -8.77 0.36 -1.76
CA VAL A 103 -8.89 1.53 -0.89
C VAL A 103 -10.26 1.53 -0.24
N SER A 104 -10.29 1.28 1.05
CA SER A 104 -11.48 1.32 1.88
C SER A 104 -11.66 2.70 2.50
N THR A 105 -12.92 3.16 2.61
CA THR A 105 -13.24 4.43 3.31
C THR A 105 -13.62 4.20 4.78
N GLY A 106 -13.59 2.95 5.27
CA GLY A 106 -13.83 2.62 6.67
C GLY A 106 -13.46 1.17 7.01
N GLY A 107 -12.88 0.94 8.18
CA GLY A 107 -12.35 -0.39 8.57
C GLY A 107 -13.41 -1.49 8.74
N ASP A 108 -13.89 -2.08 7.65
CA ASP A 108 -14.75 -3.28 7.66
C ASP A 108 -13.90 -4.53 7.92
N ALA A 109 -14.00 -5.07 9.14
CA ALA A 109 -13.31 -6.30 9.52
C ALA A 109 -13.71 -7.49 8.62
N ALA A 110 -14.95 -7.55 8.15
CA ALA A 110 -15.39 -8.62 7.26
C ALA A 110 -14.77 -8.49 5.86
N LEU A 111 -14.52 -7.27 5.39
CA LEU A 111 -13.75 -7.04 4.16
C LEU A 111 -12.30 -7.53 4.34
N CYS A 112 -11.65 -7.17 5.44
CA CYS A 112 -10.30 -7.65 5.75
C CYS A 112 -10.22 -9.18 5.74
N GLU A 113 -11.16 -9.87 6.40
CA GLU A 113 -11.22 -11.34 6.44
C GLU A 113 -11.41 -11.94 5.03
N ARG A 114 -12.31 -11.37 4.22
CA ARG A 114 -12.55 -11.84 2.84
C ARG A 114 -11.32 -11.67 1.97
N LEU A 115 -10.70 -10.49 1.99
CA LEU A 115 -9.48 -10.22 1.21
C LEU A 115 -8.31 -11.07 1.69
N ALA A 116 -8.16 -11.28 3.01
CA ALA A 116 -7.10 -12.13 3.56
C ALA A 116 -7.19 -13.58 3.05
N ALA A 117 -8.40 -14.09 2.79
CA ALA A 117 -8.62 -15.44 2.27
C ALA A 117 -8.36 -15.61 0.75
N MET A 118 -8.15 -14.52 0.01
CA MET A 118 -7.90 -14.57 -1.44
C MET A 118 -6.43 -14.85 -1.75
N ASN A 119 -6.17 -15.65 -2.79
CA ASN A 119 -4.84 -15.85 -3.35
C ASN A 119 -4.56 -14.80 -4.43
N GLY A 120 -3.42 -14.12 -4.34
CA GLY A 120 -3.00 -13.09 -5.29
C GLY A 120 -2.27 -11.95 -4.60
N ASP A 121 -1.62 -11.07 -5.36
CA ASP A 121 -0.96 -9.91 -4.77
C ASP A 121 -1.98 -8.81 -4.50
N LEU A 122 -2.38 -8.65 -3.24
CA LEU A 122 -3.46 -7.76 -2.80
C LEU A 122 -3.01 -6.92 -1.61
N ARG A 123 -3.40 -5.66 -1.60
CA ARG A 123 -3.20 -4.70 -0.52
C ARG A 123 -4.53 -4.06 -0.17
N LEU A 124 -4.72 -3.84 1.12
CA LEU A 124 -5.83 -3.06 1.62
C LEU A 124 -5.27 -1.79 2.25
N PHE A 125 -5.78 -0.65 1.81
CA PHE A 125 -5.55 0.64 2.44
C PHE A 125 -6.86 1.16 3.00
N VAL A 126 -6.78 1.88 4.11
CA VAL A 126 -7.89 2.67 4.63
C VAL A 126 -7.56 4.13 4.39
N LEU A 127 -8.50 4.84 3.76
CA LEU A 127 -8.46 6.30 3.65
C LEU A 127 -8.74 6.90 5.03
N CYS A 128 -7.73 7.54 5.58
CA CYS A 128 -7.79 8.22 6.86
C CYS A 128 -7.94 9.72 6.64
N GLU A 129 -8.78 10.36 7.44
CA GLU A 129 -8.93 11.81 7.51
C GLU A 129 -8.51 12.30 8.90
N ALA A 130 -7.67 13.33 8.95
CA ALA A 130 -7.42 14.11 10.15
C ALA A 130 -7.95 15.52 9.95
N ARG A 131 -8.67 16.04 10.95
CA ARG A 131 -9.15 17.42 10.99
C ARG A 131 -8.81 18.04 12.34
N THR A 132 -8.00 19.09 12.31
CA THR A 132 -7.71 19.93 13.46
C THR A 132 -8.43 21.27 13.34
N ARG A 133 -8.29 22.14 14.35
CA ARG A 133 -8.81 23.53 14.26
C ARG A 133 -8.09 24.39 13.22
N LYS A 134 -6.92 23.98 12.73
CA LYS A 134 -6.05 24.80 11.85
C LYS A 134 -5.70 24.14 10.52
N ALA A 135 -5.84 22.82 10.41
CA ALA A 135 -5.44 22.03 9.25
C ALA A 135 -6.35 20.81 9.09
N SER A 136 -6.42 20.28 7.87
CA SER A 136 -7.01 18.99 7.57
C SER A 136 -6.11 18.27 6.56
N GLY A 137 -6.03 16.95 6.67
CA GLY A 137 -5.24 16.11 5.76
C GLY A 137 -5.87 14.73 5.59
N THR A 138 -5.58 14.12 4.45
CA THR A 138 -5.99 12.77 4.06
C THR A 138 -4.75 11.94 3.78
N TRP A 139 -4.77 10.65 4.13
CA TRP A 139 -3.70 9.71 3.77
C TRP A 139 -4.23 8.29 3.67
N LEU A 140 -3.45 7.41 3.05
CA LEU A 140 -3.75 5.97 2.99
C LEU A 140 -2.90 5.23 4.03
N ALA A 141 -3.56 4.59 4.98
CA ALA A 141 -2.92 3.69 5.93
C ALA A 141 -3.08 2.24 5.45
N GLU A 142 -1.97 1.52 5.30
CA GLU A 142 -2.04 0.10 4.91
C GLU A 142 -2.55 -0.76 6.07
N VAL A 143 -3.44 -1.69 5.73
CA VAL A 143 -3.95 -2.72 6.64
C VAL A 143 -3.29 -4.03 6.28
N ALA A 144 -2.53 -4.59 7.23
CA ALA A 144 -1.94 -5.90 7.09
C ALA A 144 -3.05 -6.96 6.95
N LEU A 145 -3.20 -7.49 5.74
CA LEU A 145 -3.96 -8.71 5.51
C LEU A 145 -3.08 -9.84 6.06
N GLY A 146 -3.43 -10.42 7.22
CA GLY A 146 -2.66 -11.41 7.99
C GLY A 146 -2.41 -12.75 7.29
N ARG A 147 -1.97 -12.72 6.04
CA ARG A 147 -1.57 -13.85 5.22
C ARG A 147 -0.26 -14.36 5.77
N ALA A 148 -0.17 -15.67 5.95
CA ALA A 148 1.13 -16.33 6.00
C ALA A 148 1.81 -16.01 4.67
N GLY A 149 2.76 -15.06 4.70
CA GLY A 149 3.37 -14.52 3.50
C GLY A 149 3.82 -15.66 2.58
N ASN A 150 3.44 -15.58 1.31
CA ASN A 150 4.19 -16.29 0.29
C ASN A 150 5.37 -15.37 -0.05
N PRO A 151 6.61 -15.65 0.40
CA PRO A 151 7.77 -14.80 0.17
C PRO A 151 8.23 -14.75 -1.30
N GLU A 152 7.48 -15.35 -2.23
CA GLU A 152 7.94 -15.61 -3.60
C GLU A 152 7.61 -14.53 -4.65
N LEU A 153 7.07 -13.36 -4.29
CA LEU A 153 6.60 -12.36 -5.28
C LEU A 153 7.29 -10.99 -5.26
N GLY A 154 8.54 -10.93 -4.80
CA GLY A 154 9.41 -9.78 -5.05
C GLY A 154 10.87 -10.20 -5.02
N LEU A 155 11.68 -9.67 -5.93
CA LEU A 155 13.12 -9.63 -5.68
C LEU A 155 13.32 -8.93 -4.34
N ALA A 156 14.10 -9.54 -3.46
CA ALA A 156 14.52 -8.89 -2.24
C ALA A 156 15.18 -7.55 -2.63
N ALA A 157 14.88 -6.47 -1.93
CA ALA A 157 15.52 -5.18 -2.12
C ALA A 157 17.05 -5.25 -1.98
N THR A 158 17.53 -6.33 -1.36
CA THR A 158 18.94 -6.68 -1.17
C THR A 158 19.50 -7.60 -2.26
N ALA A 159 18.68 -8.18 -3.15
CA ALA A 159 19.09 -9.28 -4.04
C ALA A 159 20.29 -8.96 -4.95
N ASP A 160 20.48 -7.68 -5.31
CA ASP A 160 21.53 -7.19 -6.20
C ASP A 160 22.51 -6.20 -5.53
N LEU A 161 22.48 -6.08 -4.19
CA LEU A 161 23.37 -5.18 -3.46
C LEU A 161 24.73 -5.83 -3.19
N ASP A 162 25.79 -5.02 -3.22
CA ASP A 162 27.08 -5.43 -2.68
C ASP A 162 27.05 -5.44 -1.14
N THR A 163 27.98 -6.15 -0.51
CA THR A 163 28.04 -6.27 0.96
C THR A 163 28.12 -4.91 1.66
N ALA A 164 28.82 -3.93 1.06
CA ALA A 164 28.91 -2.59 1.61
C ALA A 164 27.55 -1.86 1.60
N SER A 165 26.73 -2.07 0.56
CA SER A 165 25.39 -1.49 0.45
C SER A 165 24.39 -2.21 1.35
N GLU A 166 24.50 -3.52 1.52
CA GLU A 166 23.72 -4.27 2.53
C GLU A 166 24.01 -3.79 3.95
N GLU A 167 25.28 -3.59 4.30
CA GLU A 167 25.69 -3.05 5.60
C GLU A 167 25.14 -1.63 5.81
N ARG A 168 25.15 -0.78 4.76
CA ARG A 168 24.54 0.55 4.82
C ARG A 168 23.04 0.51 4.98
N LEU A 169 22.35 -0.34 4.25
CA LEU A 169 20.89 -0.48 4.35
C LEU A 169 20.48 -0.97 5.74
N THR A 170 21.25 -1.90 6.31
CA THR A 170 21.10 -2.36 7.70
C THR A 170 21.31 -1.20 8.68
N PHE A 171 22.40 -0.45 8.53
CA PHE A 171 22.67 0.73 9.35
C PHE A 171 21.55 1.78 9.27
N LEU A 172 21.07 2.11 8.06
CA LEU A 172 19.95 3.03 7.86
C LEU A 172 18.68 2.53 8.55
N THR A 173 18.36 1.24 8.39
CA THR A 173 17.19 0.62 9.03
C THR A 173 17.25 0.75 10.54
N GLU A 174 18.38 0.39 11.16
CA GLU A 174 18.56 0.51 12.59
C GLU A 174 18.45 1.96 13.09
N ARG A 175 18.93 2.92 12.30
CA ARG A 175 18.87 4.34 12.66
C ARG A 175 17.45 4.90 12.54
N LEU A 176 16.74 4.59 11.47
CA LEU A 176 15.36 5.04 11.25
C LEU A 176 14.39 4.45 12.28
N MET A 177 14.54 3.15 12.60
CA MET A 177 13.74 2.50 13.65
C MET A 177 13.96 3.08 15.05
N ARG A 178 15.03 3.86 15.27
CA ARG A 178 15.28 4.56 16.55
C ARG A 178 14.72 5.98 16.59
N ILE A 179 14.24 6.51 15.47
CA ILE A 179 13.68 7.86 15.43
C ILE A 179 12.34 7.89 16.18
N ASP A 180 11.52 6.86 16.02
CA ASP A 180 10.23 6.70 16.66
C ASP A 180 9.88 5.21 16.80
N ASP A 181 9.24 4.82 17.92
CA ASP A 181 8.90 3.42 18.22
C ASP A 181 7.82 2.85 17.29
N GLU A 182 7.09 3.72 16.58
CA GLU A 182 6.04 3.36 15.62
C GLU A 182 6.57 3.20 14.19
N VAL A 183 7.89 3.31 13.97
CA VAL A 183 8.47 3.10 12.64
C VAL A 183 8.36 1.62 12.24
N GLN A 184 7.72 1.38 11.11
CA GLN A 184 7.55 0.09 10.47
C GLN A 184 8.45 -0.01 9.24
N VAL A 185 8.94 -1.22 8.97
CA VAL A 185 9.79 -1.53 7.81
C VAL A 185 9.09 -2.58 6.97
N GLU A 186 8.99 -2.32 5.67
CA GLU A 186 8.39 -3.21 4.68
C GLU A 186 9.37 -3.42 3.53
N GLU A 187 9.52 -4.66 3.07
CA GLU A 187 10.30 -4.99 1.87
C GLU A 187 9.35 -5.49 0.79
N ARG A 188 9.27 -4.77 -0.33
CA ARG A 188 8.35 -5.12 -1.42
C ARG A 188 8.80 -4.48 -2.74
N GLY A 189 8.67 -5.25 -3.83
CA GLY A 189 8.99 -4.77 -5.18
C GLY A 189 10.45 -4.32 -5.34
N GLY A 190 11.41 -5.01 -4.71
CA GLY A 190 12.82 -4.59 -4.75
C GLY A 190 13.14 -3.31 -3.97
N GLN A 191 12.22 -2.82 -3.15
CA GLN A 191 12.41 -1.62 -2.32
C GLN A 191 12.22 -1.94 -0.84
N ILE A 192 12.98 -1.25 0.01
CA ILE A 192 12.70 -1.13 1.44
C ILE A 192 11.95 0.17 1.67
N ARG A 193 10.87 0.13 2.44
CA ARG A 193 10.06 1.29 2.81
C ARG A 193 9.98 1.39 4.32
N TRP A 194 10.23 2.59 4.83
CA TRP A 194 10.01 2.95 6.22
C TRP A 194 8.76 3.79 6.31
N ARG A 195 7.90 3.47 7.27
CA ARG A 195 6.66 4.19 7.54
C ARG A 195 6.57 4.54 9.01
N VAL A 196 5.96 5.68 9.32
CA VAL A 196 5.60 6.06 10.68
C VAL A 196 4.10 6.36 10.68
N ARG A 197 3.32 5.72 11.56
CA ARG A 197 1.85 5.87 11.62
C ARG A 197 1.15 5.60 10.29
N GLY A 198 1.70 4.69 9.49
CA GLY A 198 1.21 4.35 8.15
C GLY A 198 1.60 5.34 7.04
N ALA A 199 2.14 6.52 7.37
CA ALA A 199 2.65 7.49 6.40
C ALA A 199 4.05 7.10 5.93
N LEU A 200 4.34 7.30 4.63
CA LEU A 200 5.67 7.05 4.06
C LEU A 200 6.69 8.02 4.67
N LEU A 201 7.64 7.46 5.42
CA LEU A 201 8.77 8.19 5.96
C LEU A 201 9.88 8.25 4.92
N ALA A 202 10.28 7.09 4.41
CA ALA A 202 11.38 6.97 3.48
C ALA A 202 11.31 5.67 2.70
N ARG A 203 12.10 5.56 1.65
CA ARG A 203 12.27 4.34 0.86
C ARG A 203 13.66 4.28 0.26
N ALA A 204 14.15 3.07 0.01
CA ALA A 204 15.41 2.82 -0.64
C ALA A 204 15.32 1.61 -1.57
N ARG A 205 16.09 1.60 -2.65
CA ARG A 205 16.19 0.47 -3.57
C ARG A 205 17.61 0.33 -4.12
N SER A 206 17.89 -0.82 -4.71
CA SER A 206 19.07 -0.99 -5.57
C SER A 206 18.79 -0.38 -6.94
N ASP A 207 19.68 0.49 -7.42
CA ASP A 207 19.73 0.94 -8.81
C ASP A 207 21.13 0.69 -9.38
N GLN A 208 21.22 -0.17 -10.40
CA GLN A 208 22.47 -0.60 -11.04
C GLN A 208 23.55 -1.07 -10.04
N GLY A 209 23.14 -1.71 -8.94
CA GLY A 209 24.02 -2.21 -7.89
C GLY A 209 24.53 -1.12 -6.91
N GLN A 210 23.93 0.07 -6.93
CA GLN A 210 24.13 1.11 -5.93
C GLN A 210 22.85 1.31 -5.12
N LEU A 211 23.01 1.66 -3.84
CA LEU A 211 21.87 1.99 -2.99
C LEU A 211 21.45 3.45 -3.23
N VAL A 212 20.19 3.67 -3.53
CA VAL A 212 19.57 5.00 -3.64
C VAL A 212 18.33 5.09 -2.75
N GLY A 213 17.98 6.29 -2.30
CA GLY A 213 16.86 6.49 -1.39
C GLY A 213 16.14 7.82 -1.53
N TRP A 214 14.94 7.88 -0.94
CA TRP A 214 14.07 9.05 -0.90
C TRP A 214 13.47 9.19 0.50
N ALA A 215 13.45 10.40 1.04
CA ALA A 215 12.73 10.73 2.28
C ALA A 215 11.35 11.30 1.90
N GLY A 216 10.29 10.51 2.09
CA GLY A 216 8.95 10.82 1.59
C GLY A 216 8.96 11.05 0.07
N ASN A 217 8.56 12.26 -0.34
CA ASN A 217 8.51 12.71 -1.74
C ASN A 217 9.73 13.55 -2.13
N SER A 218 10.87 13.43 -1.42
CA SER A 218 12.10 14.14 -1.77
C SER A 218 12.63 13.71 -3.15
N ASN A 219 13.62 14.44 -3.66
CA ASN A 219 14.42 13.92 -4.77
C ASN A 219 15.21 12.68 -4.33
N GLU A 220 15.63 11.89 -5.32
CA GLU A 220 16.53 10.76 -5.12
C GLU A 220 17.85 11.22 -4.48
N ILE A 221 18.33 10.44 -3.52
CA ILE A 221 19.58 10.63 -2.80
C ILE A 221 20.45 9.41 -3.03
N ASP A 222 21.67 9.64 -3.50
CA ASP A 222 22.70 8.61 -3.63
C ASP A 222 23.15 8.17 -2.24
N LEU A 223 22.94 6.89 -1.88
CA LEU A 223 23.31 6.31 -0.58
C LEU A 223 24.60 5.48 -0.65
N SER A 224 25.34 5.55 -1.77
CA SER A 224 26.62 4.85 -1.93
C SER A 224 27.74 5.38 -1.03
N ASN A 225 27.58 6.60 -0.49
CA ASN A 225 28.58 7.30 0.29
C ASN A 225 27.99 7.92 1.57
N ASP A 226 28.87 8.21 2.53
CA ASP A 226 28.47 8.65 3.88
C ASP A 226 27.75 10.01 3.87
N ALA A 227 28.11 10.92 2.95
CA ALA A 227 27.47 12.23 2.85
C ALA A 227 26.00 12.12 2.43
N GLY A 228 25.70 11.21 1.48
CA GLY A 228 24.33 10.93 1.08
C GLY A 228 23.51 10.23 2.17
N VAL A 229 24.14 9.32 2.92
CA VAL A 229 23.54 8.68 4.10
C VAL A 229 23.17 9.71 5.17
N GLU A 230 24.06 10.65 5.48
CA GLU A 230 23.79 11.74 6.44
C GLU A 230 22.63 12.61 5.96
N LEU A 231 22.66 13.06 4.70
CA LEU A 231 21.59 13.88 4.10
C LEU A 231 20.23 13.17 4.13
N PHE A 232 20.22 11.86 3.83
CA PHE A 232 19.01 11.05 3.86
C PHE A 232 18.44 10.95 5.28
N LEU A 233 19.27 10.68 6.28
CA LEU A 233 18.84 10.63 7.68
C LEU A 233 18.32 11.99 8.18
N GLU A 234 18.98 13.09 7.84
CA GLU A 234 18.50 14.44 8.16
C GLU A 234 17.12 14.70 7.54
N SER A 235 16.95 14.35 6.26
CA SER A 235 15.68 14.49 5.55
C SER A 235 14.57 13.63 6.16
N CYS A 236 14.90 12.43 6.63
CA CYS A 236 13.95 11.57 7.34
C CYS A 236 13.52 12.17 8.69
N VAL A 237 14.46 12.72 9.47
CA VAL A 237 14.14 13.38 10.74
C VAL A 237 13.25 14.59 10.52
N GLU A 238 13.56 15.43 9.53
CA GLU A 238 12.70 16.57 9.15
C GLU A 238 11.30 16.09 8.76
N ARG A 239 11.20 15.00 7.99
CA ARG A 239 9.91 14.41 7.61
C ARG A 239 9.13 13.91 8.82
N VAL A 240 9.78 13.24 9.79
CA VAL A 240 9.10 12.83 11.04
C VAL A 240 8.59 14.05 11.80
N VAL A 241 9.39 15.11 11.95
CA VAL A 241 8.94 16.33 12.64
C VAL A 241 7.71 16.92 11.94
N ASN A 242 7.75 17.04 10.61
CA ASN A 242 6.60 17.54 9.84
C ASN A 242 5.36 16.65 10.03
N LEU A 243 5.52 15.33 9.96
CA LEU A 243 4.44 14.38 10.21
C LEU A 243 3.90 14.53 11.65
N LEU A 244 4.76 14.66 12.66
CA LEU A 244 4.32 14.84 14.04
C LEU A 244 3.61 16.17 14.26
N GLU A 245 4.06 17.26 13.62
CA GLU A 245 3.41 18.58 13.66
C GLU A 245 2.04 18.55 12.96
N GLU A 246 1.92 17.84 11.84
CA GLU A 246 0.66 17.61 11.14
C GLU A 246 -0.32 16.77 12.00
N HIS A 247 0.19 15.86 12.84
CA HIS A 247 -0.60 14.88 13.60
C HIS A 247 -0.61 15.13 15.13
N SER A 248 -0.28 16.33 15.61
CA SER A 248 -0.17 16.67 17.05
C SER A 248 -1.50 16.73 17.83
N GLY A 249 -2.61 16.18 17.33
CA GLY A 249 -3.92 16.31 18.00
C GLY A 249 -4.84 15.12 17.77
N ASP A 250 -5.15 14.43 18.88
CA ASP A 250 -5.98 13.21 19.02
C ASP A 250 -5.69 12.11 18.00
N GLU A 251 -4.92 11.11 18.45
CA GLU A 251 -4.84 9.80 17.80
C GLU A 251 -6.27 9.28 17.53
N PRO A 252 -6.68 9.07 16.27
CA PRO A 252 -7.62 8.00 16.05
C PRO A 252 -6.88 6.75 16.51
N ALA A 253 -7.38 6.09 17.55
CA ALA A 253 -6.88 4.79 17.94
C ALA A 253 -6.96 3.88 16.72
N LEU A 254 -5.85 3.75 15.98
CA LEU A 254 -5.53 2.54 15.27
C LEU A 254 -5.44 1.51 16.38
N LYS A 255 -6.60 0.95 16.75
CA LYS A 255 -6.61 -0.33 17.45
C LYS A 255 -5.78 -1.21 16.55
N GLN A 256 -4.55 -1.50 16.97
CA GLN A 256 -3.83 -2.65 16.49
C GLN A 256 -4.85 -3.77 16.56
N PHE A 257 -5.36 -4.17 15.41
CA PHE A 257 -6.24 -5.31 15.33
C PHE A 257 -5.31 -6.48 15.64
N GLU A 258 -5.19 -6.81 16.93
CA GLU A 258 -4.74 -8.13 17.34
C GLU A 258 -5.74 -9.09 16.72
N ILE A 259 -5.37 -9.66 15.57
CA ILE A 259 -5.98 -10.86 15.07
C ILE A 259 -5.62 -11.92 16.09
N VAL A 260 -6.47 -12.08 17.10
CA VAL A 260 -6.37 -13.17 18.06
C VAL A 260 -6.41 -14.44 17.22
N PRO A 261 -5.34 -15.25 17.18
CA PRO A 261 -5.36 -16.50 16.45
C PRO A 261 -6.52 -17.32 17.01
N ARG A 262 -7.49 -17.66 16.15
CA ARG A 262 -8.54 -18.60 16.55
C ARG A 262 -7.84 -19.89 16.98
N ASP A 263 -7.99 -20.23 18.25
CA ASP A 263 -7.49 -21.46 18.84
C ASP A 263 -7.90 -22.63 17.91
N PRO A 264 -6.96 -23.39 17.31
CA PRO A 264 -7.28 -24.45 16.37
C PRO A 264 -8.10 -25.60 17.00
N GLY A 265 -8.43 -25.51 18.29
CA GLY A 265 -9.26 -26.45 19.03
C GLY A 265 -10.78 -26.16 19.05
N MET A 266 -11.30 -25.09 18.44
CA MET A 266 -12.76 -24.89 18.37
C MET A 266 -13.42 -25.80 17.31
N THR A 267 -13.58 -27.07 17.66
CA THR A 267 -14.56 -27.93 17.00
C THR A 267 -15.95 -27.53 17.48
N LEU A 268 -16.83 -27.15 16.55
CA LEU A 268 -18.27 -26.95 16.80
C LEU A 268 -18.80 -28.14 17.60
N SER A 269 -19.54 -27.85 18.67
CA SER A 269 -20.19 -28.88 19.47
C SER A 269 -21.23 -29.63 18.63
N GLN A 270 -21.54 -30.87 19.02
CA GLN A 270 -22.52 -31.69 18.31
C GLN A 270 -23.90 -30.99 18.26
N GLU A 271 -24.26 -30.23 19.29
CA GLU A 271 -25.49 -29.42 19.34
C GLU A 271 -25.50 -28.30 18.29
N GLU A 272 -24.36 -27.67 18.01
CA GLU A 272 -24.26 -26.62 16.99
C GLU A 272 -24.35 -27.21 15.58
N LEU A 273 -23.80 -28.40 15.34
CA LEU A 273 -23.91 -29.10 14.06
C LEU A 273 -25.35 -29.57 13.76
N ASP A 274 -26.10 -29.93 14.80
CA ASP A 274 -27.51 -30.32 14.67
C ASP A 274 -28.42 -29.12 14.39
N ALA A 275 -28.05 -27.91 14.83
CA ALA A 275 -28.78 -26.68 14.52
C ALA A 275 -28.73 -26.30 13.02
N PHE A 276 -27.71 -26.74 12.29
CA PHE A 276 -27.60 -26.56 10.84
C PHE A 276 -28.29 -27.67 10.02
N ARG A 277 -28.85 -28.69 10.69
CA ARG A 277 -29.52 -29.83 10.07
C ARG A 277 -30.98 -29.95 10.54
N VAL A 278 -31.80 -28.96 10.22
CA VAL A 278 -33.26 -29.14 10.22
C VAL A 278 -33.80 -28.54 8.90
N PRO A 279 -34.66 -29.28 8.16
CA PRO A 279 -34.95 -29.06 6.73
C PRO A 279 -35.79 -27.84 6.41
#